data_AF-A0A7C9TSP1-F1
#
_entry.id   AF-A0A7C9TSP1-F1
#
_cell.length_a   1.000
_cell.length_b   1.000
_cell.length_c   1.000
_cell.angle_alpha   90.00
_cell.angle_beta   90.00
_cell.angle_gamma   90.00
#
_symmetry.space_group_name_H-M   'P 1'
#
loop_
_entity.id
_entity.type
_entity.pdbx_description
1 polymer ?
#
loop_
_entity_poly.entity_id
_entity_poly.type
_entity_poly.pdbx_seq_one_letter_code
_entity_poly.pdbx_strand_id
1 'polypeptide(L)'
;MPDSSTIHSSNPSEPLPTKPTSLAAKPDANNDPGAGGDTSATENPELESQNDSDRANSGALAVFSSTFVTIFLCELGDKTQVATLLMSAESQEPWVVFAGAALALISTSLLGVIVGKWLASRISPKTLERSAAIVLIFISASLLWDVFS
;
A
#
# COMPACT_ATOMS: atom_id res chain seq x y z
N MET A 1 36.82 60.10 -14.01
CA MET A 1 35.94 59.34 -14.92
C MET A 1 35.11 58.40 -14.07
N PRO A 2 33.78 58.59 -13.94
CA PRO A 2 32.90 57.69 -13.19
C PRO A 2 32.14 56.70 -14.09
N ASP A 3 32.09 55.47 -13.57
CA ASP A 3 31.27 54.26 -13.75
C ASP A 3 30.33 54.02 -14.95
N SER A 4 30.45 52.82 -15.51
CA SER A 4 29.63 52.27 -16.61
C SER A 4 28.50 51.39 -16.05
N SER A 5 27.30 51.97 -16.06
CA SER A 5 26.04 51.35 -16.47
C SER A 5 25.69 49.95 -15.92
N THR A 6 25.00 49.97 -14.79
CA THR A 6 23.86 49.11 -14.47
C THR A 6 22.85 49.14 -15.62
N ILE A 7 22.60 48.05 -16.34
CA ILE A 7 21.27 47.79 -16.97
C ILE A 7 20.97 46.28 -16.93
N HIS A 8 20.10 45.98 -15.98
CA HIS A 8 19.10 44.92 -15.88
C HIS A 8 18.70 44.24 -17.21
N SER A 9 19.02 42.95 -17.36
CA SER A 9 18.52 42.09 -18.44
C SER A 9 17.11 41.60 -18.09
N SER A 10 16.12 42.24 -18.70
CA SER A 10 14.71 41.85 -18.69
C SER A 10 14.49 40.64 -19.59
N ASN A 11 14.13 39.50 -18.99
CA ASN A 11 13.70 38.28 -19.67
C ASN A 11 12.19 38.36 -19.98
N PRO A 12 11.74 38.50 -21.25
CA PRO A 12 10.34 38.49 -21.60
C PRO A 12 10.01 37.13 -22.25
N SER A 13 9.58 36.17 -21.42
CA SER A 13 9.00 34.91 -21.88
C SER A 13 7.77 34.56 -21.06
N GLU A 14 6.91 35.55 -20.81
CA GLU A 14 5.54 35.29 -20.38
C GLU A 14 4.63 35.26 -21.62
N PRO A 15 3.90 34.16 -21.88
CA PRO A 15 2.86 34.14 -22.89
C PRO A 15 1.62 34.92 -22.38
N LEU A 16 1.13 35.85 -23.22
CA LEU A 16 -0.07 36.66 -22.97
C LEU A 16 -1.34 35.80 -22.82
N PRO A 17 -2.23 36.09 -21.85
CA PRO A 17 -3.60 35.59 -21.86
C PRO A 17 -4.45 36.39 -22.86
N THR A 18 -4.80 35.79 -23.99
CA THR A 18 -5.78 36.38 -24.94
C THR A 18 -7.19 35.85 -24.66
N LYS A 19 -8.04 36.69 -24.07
CA LYS A 19 -9.51 36.59 -24.22
C LYS A 19 -10.01 37.98 -24.59
N PRO A 20 -10.79 38.10 -25.68
CA PRO A 20 -12.10 38.73 -25.49
C PRO A 20 -13.21 38.20 -26.43
N THR A 21 -14.47 38.35 -25.99
CA THR A 21 -15.66 38.66 -26.83
C THR A 21 -16.21 37.53 -27.74
N SER A 22 -17.31 36.85 -27.41
CA SER A 22 -18.74 37.27 -27.44
C SER A 22 -19.23 37.86 -28.77
N LEU A 23 -19.84 37.03 -29.64
CA LEU A 23 -20.82 37.31 -30.73
C LEU A 23 -21.04 35.95 -31.44
N ALA A 24 -22.19 35.46 -31.91
CA ALA A 24 -23.55 35.95 -32.06
C ALA A 24 -24.51 34.75 -32.29
N ALA A 25 -25.81 35.03 -32.17
CA ALA A 25 -26.98 34.14 -32.20
C ALA A 25 -27.23 33.31 -33.47
N LYS A 26 -27.98 32.21 -33.31
CA LYS A 26 -29.06 31.82 -34.24
C LYS A 26 -30.22 31.12 -33.49
N PRO A 27 -31.46 31.63 -33.54
CA PRO A 27 -32.62 30.99 -32.92
C PRO A 27 -33.39 30.16 -33.96
N ASP A 28 -33.49 28.85 -33.75
CA ASP A 28 -34.44 28.00 -34.47
C ASP A 28 -35.59 27.66 -33.51
N ALA A 29 -36.70 28.34 -33.73
CA ALA A 29 -37.99 28.07 -33.11
C ALA A 29 -38.62 26.86 -33.82
N ASN A 30 -39.12 25.87 -33.08
CA ASN A 30 -40.40 25.20 -33.34
C ASN A 30 -40.72 24.08 -32.32
N ASN A 31 -41.88 24.23 -31.68
CA ASN A 31 -42.74 23.23 -31.02
C ASN A 31 -42.24 22.42 -29.82
N ASP A 32 -42.70 22.79 -28.62
CA ASP A 32 -43.62 21.95 -27.85
C ASP A 32 -44.41 22.78 -26.80
N PRO A 33 -45.76 22.79 -26.80
CA PRO A 33 -46.55 23.38 -25.72
C PRO A 33 -47.06 22.27 -24.79
N GLY A 34 -46.48 22.14 -23.59
CA GLY A 34 -46.84 21.04 -22.69
C GLY A 34 -46.50 21.23 -21.21
N ALA A 35 -47.37 21.94 -20.50
CA ALA A 35 -47.73 21.75 -19.08
C ALA A 35 -46.67 21.94 -17.96
N GLY A 36 -46.93 22.96 -17.12
CA GLY A 36 -46.60 22.93 -15.69
C GLY A 36 -45.81 24.14 -15.17
N GLY A 37 -46.49 25.18 -14.68
CA GLY A 37 -45.93 26.04 -13.63
C GLY A 37 -45.78 25.23 -12.33
N ASP A 38 -44.92 25.55 -11.37
CA ASP A 38 -44.61 26.84 -10.80
C ASP A 38 -43.32 26.81 -9.95
N THR A 39 -42.79 28.01 -9.74
CA THR A 39 -41.71 28.41 -8.83
C THR A 39 -41.89 27.88 -7.40
N SER A 40 -40.85 27.34 -6.76
CA SER A 40 -40.51 27.58 -5.34
C SER A 40 -39.18 26.94 -4.93
N ALA A 41 -38.36 27.70 -4.22
CA ALA A 41 -37.14 27.26 -3.57
C ALA A 41 -37.38 26.07 -2.63
N THR A 42 -36.53 25.04 -2.71
CA THR A 42 -36.12 24.22 -1.55
C THR A 42 -34.81 23.53 -1.96
N GLU A 43 -33.70 24.22 -1.78
CA GLU A 43 -32.42 23.54 -1.59
C GLU A 43 -32.52 22.86 -0.23
N ASN A 44 -32.52 21.53 -0.18
CA ASN A 44 -32.55 20.76 1.06
C ASN A 44 -31.16 20.16 1.29
N PRO A 45 -30.24 20.86 1.98
CA PRO A 45 -28.96 20.30 2.39
C PRO A 45 -29.11 19.58 3.74
N GLU A 46 -29.95 18.56 3.82
CA GLU A 46 -29.95 17.60 4.93
C GLU A 46 -30.10 16.19 4.34
N LEU A 47 -29.31 15.24 4.87
CA LEU A 47 -29.18 13.82 4.52
C LEU A 47 -27.99 13.42 3.61
N GLU A 48 -26.74 13.66 4.04
CA GLU A 48 -25.68 12.66 3.75
C GLU A 48 -24.49 12.66 4.75
N SER A 49 -24.71 13.01 6.02
CA SER A 49 -23.64 13.04 7.05
C SER A 49 -23.42 11.70 7.79
N GLN A 50 -23.74 10.54 7.19
CA GLN A 50 -23.58 9.23 7.84
C GLN A 50 -22.67 8.24 7.11
N ASN A 51 -22.15 8.54 5.90
CA ASN A 51 -21.48 7.56 5.04
C ASN A 51 -19.94 7.49 5.19
N ASP A 52 -19.29 8.48 5.80
CA ASP A 52 -17.82 8.54 5.85
C ASP A 52 -17.19 7.64 6.92
N SER A 53 -17.88 7.43 8.04
CA SER A 53 -17.39 6.55 9.12
C SER A 53 -17.45 5.07 8.74
N ASP A 54 -18.48 4.67 7.98
CA ASP A 54 -18.66 3.29 7.53
C ASP A 54 -17.65 2.89 6.43
N ARG A 55 -17.28 3.83 5.55
CA ARG A 55 -16.24 3.60 4.53
C ARG A 55 -14.84 3.45 5.12
N ALA A 56 -14.50 4.27 6.11
CA ALA A 56 -13.21 4.19 6.79
C ALA A 56 -13.07 2.86 7.57
N ASN A 57 -14.12 2.44 8.27
CA ASN A 57 -14.11 1.18 9.01
C ASN A 57 -14.13 -0.05 8.08
N SER A 58 -14.86 0.05 6.96
CA SER A 58 -14.86 -0.99 5.91
C SER A 58 -13.51 -1.11 5.21
N GLY A 59 -12.81 0.02 4.97
CA GLY A 59 -11.46 0.02 4.40
C GLY A 59 -10.42 -0.61 5.33
N ALA A 60 -10.46 -0.26 6.62
CA ALA A 60 -9.57 -0.86 7.63
C ALA A 60 -9.83 -2.37 7.80
N LEU A 61 -11.10 -2.78 7.88
CA LEU A 61 -11.48 -4.19 7.96
C LEU A 61 -11.11 -4.95 6.69
N ALA A 62 -11.26 -4.34 5.51
CA ALA A 62 -10.86 -4.94 4.23
C ALA A 62 -9.34 -5.14 4.14
N VAL A 63 -8.54 -4.17 4.57
CA VAL A 63 -7.07 -4.29 4.60
C VAL A 63 -6.64 -5.33 5.64
N PHE A 64 -7.24 -5.34 6.82
CA PHE A 64 -6.97 -6.34 7.86
C PHE A 64 -7.31 -7.75 7.38
N SER A 65 -8.52 -7.96 6.86
CA SER A 65 -8.99 -9.27 6.40
C SER A 65 -8.21 -9.80 5.22
N SER A 66 -7.90 -8.96 4.22
CA SER A 66 -7.06 -9.36 3.08
C SER A 66 -5.65 -9.75 3.53
N THR A 67 -5.01 -8.93 4.36
CA THR A 67 -3.68 -9.22 4.91
C THR A 67 -3.70 -10.49 5.77
N PHE A 68 -4.69 -10.64 6.64
CA PHE A 68 -4.87 -11.83 7.47
C PHE A 68 -5.05 -13.09 6.61
N VAL A 69 -5.95 -13.07 5.63
CA VAL A 69 -6.22 -14.22 4.76
C VAL A 69 -4.97 -14.57 3.95
N THR A 70 -4.27 -13.58 3.38
CA THR A 70 -3.02 -13.81 2.65
C THR A 70 -1.95 -14.44 3.53
N ILE A 71 -1.68 -13.88 4.72
CA ILE A 71 -0.68 -14.43 5.65
C ILE A 71 -1.12 -15.81 6.14
N PHE A 72 -2.40 -15.97 6.51
CA PHE A 72 -2.96 -17.23 6.97
C PHE A 72 -2.83 -18.32 5.90
N LEU A 73 -3.14 -18.04 4.64
CA LEU A 73 -2.95 -19.01 3.54
C LEU A 73 -1.48 -19.35 3.29
N CYS A 74 -0.59 -18.37 3.40
CA CYS A 74 0.85 -18.61 3.31
C CYS A 74 1.39 -19.44 4.49
N GLU A 75 0.80 -19.29 5.68
CA GLU A 75 1.22 -19.94 6.92
C GLU A 75 0.47 -21.25 7.21
N LEU A 76 -0.72 -21.47 6.63
CA LEU A 76 -1.54 -22.65 6.91
C LEU A 76 -0.83 -23.90 6.35
N GLY A 77 -0.33 -24.73 7.26
CA GLY A 77 0.43 -25.92 6.87
C GLY A 77 1.91 -25.64 6.65
N ASP A 78 2.46 -24.54 7.20
CA ASP A 78 3.91 -24.46 7.37
C ASP A 78 4.41 -25.72 8.08
N LYS A 79 5.49 -26.29 7.57
CA LYS A 79 6.08 -27.52 8.10
C LYS A 79 6.42 -27.37 9.58
N THR A 80 6.68 -26.14 10.04
CA THR A 80 6.91 -25.84 11.46
C THR A 80 5.67 -26.08 12.33
N GLN A 81 4.45 -25.85 11.82
CA GLN A 81 3.20 -26.12 12.57
C GLN A 81 3.00 -27.63 12.76
N VAL A 82 3.25 -28.42 11.72
CA VAL A 82 3.18 -29.90 11.79
C VAL A 82 4.31 -30.47 12.65
N ALA A 83 5.53 -29.94 12.54
CA ALA A 83 6.66 -30.35 13.36
C ALA A 83 6.43 -30.06 14.86
N THR A 84 5.88 -28.89 15.18
CA THR A 84 5.52 -28.53 16.56
C THR A 84 4.40 -29.41 17.09
N LEU A 85 3.38 -29.70 16.25
CA LEU A 85 2.29 -30.61 16.62
C LEU A 85 2.78 -32.04 16.84
N LEU A 86 3.63 -32.58 15.96
CA LEU A 86 4.21 -33.92 16.12
C LEU A 86 5.09 -33.98 17.37
N MET A 87 5.95 -32.99 17.58
CA MET A 87 6.82 -32.93 18.76
C MET A 87 5.99 -32.81 20.04
N SER A 88 4.88 -32.06 20.01
CA SER A 88 3.94 -31.98 21.13
C SER A 88 3.13 -33.26 21.32
N ALA A 89 2.81 -34.00 20.26
CA ALA A 89 2.02 -35.22 20.30
C ALA A 89 2.82 -36.45 20.77
N GLU A 90 4.12 -36.51 20.44
CA GLU A 90 5.02 -37.57 20.93
C GLU A 90 5.55 -37.31 22.35
N SER A 91 5.42 -36.08 22.85
CA SER A 91 5.90 -35.71 24.18
C SER A 91 4.87 -36.04 25.25
N GLN A 92 5.29 -36.69 26.33
CA GLN A 92 4.43 -36.94 27.50
C GLN A 92 3.99 -35.64 28.20
N GLU A 93 4.69 -34.53 27.96
CA GLU A 93 4.44 -33.21 28.57
C GLU A 93 4.31 -32.11 27.48
N PRO A 94 3.14 -31.97 26.82
CA PRO A 94 2.94 -31.06 25.67
C PRO A 94 3.18 -29.57 26.00
N TRP A 95 2.94 -29.17 27.25
CA TRP A 95 3.18 -27.79 27.71
C TRP A 95 4.67 -27.40 27.70
N VAL A 96 5.57 -28.34 27.98
CA VAL A 96 7.02 -28.08 27.99
C VAL A 96 7.53 -27.88 26.56
N VAL A 97 7.03 -28.65 25.61
CA VAL A 97 7.35 -28.50 24.17
C VAL A 97 6.86 -27.15 23.67
N PHE A 98 5.63 -26.77 24.00
CA PHE A 98 5.08 -25.46 23.62
C PHE A 98 5.94 -24.32 24.18
N ALA A 99 6.30 -24.36 25.46
CA ALA A 99 7.14 -23.35 26.08
C ALA A 99 8.54 -23.30 25.44
N GLY A 100 9.14 -24.45 25.14
CA GLY A 100 10.42 -24.55 24.45
C GLY A 100 10.39 -23.96 23.04
N ALA A 101 9.37 -24.31 22.25
CA ALA A 101 9.16 -23.76 20.91
C ALA A 101 8.91 -22.24 20.93
N ALA A 102 8.09 -21.76 21.88
CA ALA A 102 7.83 -20.34 22.06
C ALA A 102 9.12 -19.57 22.42
N LEU A 103 9.92 -20.09 23.35
CA LEU A 103 11.21 -19.48 23.72
C LEU A 103 12.22 -19.50 22.56
N ALA A 104 12.27 -20.59 21.80
CA ALA A 104 13.12 -20.69 20.61
C ALA A 104 12.72 -19.66 19.56
N LEU A 105 11.41 -19.48 19.33
CA LEU A 105 10.89 -18.49 18.39
C LEU A 105 11.24 -17.07 18.83
N ILE A 106 10.96 -16.71 20.08
CA ILE A 106 11.28 -15.39 20.64
C ILE A 106 12.79 -15.10 20.53
N SER A 107 13.62 -16.08 20.90
CA SER A 107 15.08 -15.94 20.84
C SER A 107 15.56 -15.75 19.40
N THR A 108 15.03 -16.53 18.47
CA THR A 108 15.36 -16.46 17.04
C THR A 108 14.92 -15.14 16.43
N SER A 109 13.70 -14.68 16.73
CA SER A 109 13.19 -13.38 16.27
C SER A 109 14.04 -12.24 16.81
N LEU A 110 14.40 -12.26 18.10
CA LEU A 110 15.25 -11.24 18.70
C LEU A 110 16.63 -11.19 18.02
N LEU A 111 17.24 -12.35 17.82
CA LEU A 111 18.53 -12.46 17.14
C LEU A 111 18.43 -11.97 15.69
N GLY A 112 17.36 -12.34 14.98
CA GLY A 112 17.06 -11.90 13.62
C GLY A 112 16.91 -10.38 13.52
N VAL A 113 16.23 -9.74 14.47
CA VAL A 113 16.09 -8.28 14.52
C VAL A 113 17.43 -7.59 14.78
N ILE A 114 18.25 -8.10 15.69
CA ILE A 114 19.58 -7.54 15.99
C ILE A 114 20.47 -7.64 14.75
N VAL A 115 20.56 -8.83 14.14
CA VAL A 115 21.37 -9.08 12.94
C VAL A 115 20.84 -8.26 11.76
N GLY A 116 19.52 -8.26 11.55
CA GLY A 116 18.86 -7.51 10.49
C GLY A 116 19.09 -6.01 10.61
N LYS A 117 18.99 -5.44 11.82
CA LYS A 117 19.27 -4.01 12.07
C LYS A 117 20.73 -3.67 11.82
N TRP A 118 21.65 -4.54 12.27
CA TRP A 118 23.08 -4.36 12.01
C TRP A 118 23.39 -4.40 10.51
N LEU A 119 22.82 -5.37 9.79
CA LEU A 119 23.02 -5.54 8.36
C LEU A 119 22.43 -4.38 7.55
N ALA A 120 21.22 -3.93 7.90
CA ALA A 120 20.58 -2.77 7.30
C ALA A 120 21.34 -1.45 7.54
N SER A 121 22.05 -1.33 8.67
CA SER A 121 22.88 -0.15 8.95
C SER A 121 24.18 -0.08 8.12
N ARG A 122 24.66 -1.23 7.64
CA ARG A 122 25.94 -1.34 6.92
C ARG A 122 25.79 -1.49 5.40
N ILE A 123 24.66 -2.01 4.94
CA ILE A 123 24.47 -2.42 3.54
C ILE A 123 23.32 -1.62 2.90
N SER A 124 23.55 -1.12 1.69
CA SER A 124 22.53 -0.42 0.88
C SER A 124 21.35 -1.36 0.56
N PRO A 125 20.09 -0.88 0.62
CA PRO A 125 18.89 -1.71 0.41
C PRO A 125 18.89 -2.47 -0.92
N LYS A 126 19.49 -1.90 -1.99
CA LYS A 126 19.61 -2.56 -3.30
C LYS A 126 20.47 -3.82 -3.26
N THR A 127 21.52 -3.82 -2.42
CA THR A 127 22.39 -4.98 -2.25
C THR A 127 21.70 -6.06 -1.43
N LEU A 128 20.91 -5.68 -0.42
CA LEU A 128 20.10 -6.60 0.37
C LEU A 128 19.09 -7.34 -0.51
N GLU A 129 18.33 -6.61 -1.32
CA GLU A 129 17.34 -7.19 -2.24
C GLU A 129 17.98 -8.18 -3.23
N ARG A 130 19.09 -7.77 -3.87
CA ARG A 130 19.83 -8.65 -4.78
C ARG A 130 20.38 -9.88 -4.08
N SER A 131 20.90 -9.73 -2.86
CA SER A 131 21.43 -10.86 -2.09
C SER A 131 20.33 -11.85 -1.70
N ALA A 132 19.16 -11.37 -1.29
CA ALA A 132 18.01 -12.19 -0.96
C ALA A 132 17.55 -13.00 -2.18
N ALA A 133 17.46 -12.37 -3.35
CA ALA A 133 17.09 -13.05 -4.59
C ALA A 133 18.09 -14.15 -4.98
N ILE A 134 19.40 -13.89 -4.86
CA ILE A 134 20.44 -14.88 -5.17
C ILE A 134 20.37 -16.07 -4.21
N VAL A 135 20.25 -15.81 -2.91
CA VAL A 135 20.14 -16.86 -1.89
C VAL A 135 18.88 -17.71 -2.11
N LEU A 136 17.76 -17.07 -2.46
CA LEU A 136 16.51 -17.76 -2.76
C LEU A 136 16.65 -18.70 -3.96
N ILE A 137 17.23 -18.20 -5.07
CA ILE A 137 17.48 -19.01 -6.28
C ILE A 137 18.41 -20.18 -5.95
N PHE A 138 19.45 -19.93 -5.15
CA PHE A 138 20.39 -20.96 -4.75
C PHE A 138 19.71 -22.08 -3.94
N ILE A 139 18.97 -21.73 -2.90
CA ILE A 139 18.24 -22.71 -2.07
C ILE A 139 17.22 -23.48 -2.91
N SER A 140 16.50 -22.79 -3.80
CA SER A 140 15.54 -23.43 -4.71
C SER A 140 16.21 -24.43 -5.65
N ALA A 141 17.38 -24.10 -6.20
CA ALA A 141 18.13 -24.98 -7.07
C ALA A 141 18.71 -26.19 -6.31
N SER A 142 19.23 -25.98 -5.10
CA SER A 142 19.70 -27.06 -4.23
C SER A 142 18.58 -28.04 -3.89
N LEU A 143 17.40 -27.55 -3.47
CA LEU A 143 16.24 -28.41 -3.20
C LEU A 143 15.77 -29.18 -4.44
N LEU A 144 15.82 -28.54 -5.61
CA LEU A 144 15.46 -29.20 -6.86
C LEU A 144 16.44 -30.34 -7.19
N TRP A 145 17.74 -30.11 -7.00
CA TRP A 145 18.76 -31.12 -7.20
C TRP A 145 18.60 -32.29 -6.23
N ASP A 146 18.38 -32.02 -4.95
CA ASP A 146 18.14 -33.04 -3.91
C ASP A 146 16.87 -33.88 -4.20
N VAL A 147 15.89 -33.32 -4.90
CA VAL A 147 14.68 -34.06 -5.33
C VAL A 147 14.96 -35.01 -6.49
N PHE A 148 15.91 -34.69 -7.37
CA PHE A 148 16.22 -35.49 -8.56
C PHE A 148 17.39 -36.47 -8.38
N SER A 149 18.18 -36.33 -7.31
CA SER A 149 19.27 -37.23 -6.93
C SER A 149 18.82 -38.37 -6.04
#